data_AF-A0A2V5Y5I3-F1
#
_entry.id   AF-A0A2V5Y5I3-F1
#
_cell.length_a   1.000
_cell.length_b   1.000
_cell.length_c   1.000
_cell.angle_alpha   90.00
_cell.angle_beta   90.00
_cell.angle_gamma   90.00
#
_symmetry.space_group_name_H-M   'P 1'
#
loop_
_entity.id
_entity.type
_entity.pdbx_description
1 polymer ?
#
loop_
_entity_poly.entity_id
_entity_poly.type
_entity_poly.pdbx_seq_one_letter_code
_entity_poly.pdbx_strand_id
1 'polypeptide(L)'
;MAKVLDWIKAHYDRIALIAAAVFLLISAVSIWWSAIQFGNRLITLQPPRAKTASPPPIAAELDRAAEQLQHPVQWKGSTRSGLFVPEKHFIGADGLPATLQNTQVHPPVPNEWFEKFGLPIQDADVLDQDADKDGFTNLDEWQGNTDPTNKDSHPDYLTKLHLVSATEEAFRYIFSSRIKDTFGINSIDQNEPTQFLKVGDVIRGTDFKIVKFTEKRERNQYGTNVDVSELLLEHPQTHAQVTLVKEKVATSPQSVATFVYTWGGRREFEVRKDQEFSLKPVEEIKYKLVDVQPAKAVIVNTQQPNAPIEIGFAAP
;
A
#
# COMPACT_ATOMS: atom_id res chain seq x y z
N MET A 1 86.03 -115.49 -11.22
CA MET A 1 85.82 -114.28 -10.38
C MET A 1 87.12 -113.58 -9.97
N ALA A 2 88.20 -114.28 -9.60
CA ALA A 2 89.44 -113.65 -9.12
C ALA A 2 90.14 -112.71 -10.14
N LYS A 3 90.26 -113.11 -11.42
CA LYS A 3 90.92 -112.28 -12.46
C LYS A 3 90.18 -110.97 -12.81
N VAL A 4 88.87 -110.90 -12.57
CA VAL A 4 88.08 -109.69 -12.86
C VAL A 4 88.33 -108.62 -11.78
N LEU A 5 88.56 -109.05 -10.54
CA LEU A 5 88.73 -108.15 -9.40
C LEU A 5 90.08 -107.42 -9.41
N ASP A 6 91.15 -108.08 -9.87
CA ASP A 6 92.48 -107.45 -9.99
C ASP A 6 92.54 -106.44 -11.14
N TRP A 7 91.83 -106.68 -12.24
CA TRP A 7 91.72 -105.73 -13.34
C TRP A 7 90.93 -104.47 -12.94
N ILE A 8 89.87 -104.64 -12.14
CA ILE A 8 89.07 -103.54 -11.58
C ILE A 8 89.91 -102.64 -10.66
N LYS A 9 90.83 -103.21 -9.87
CA LYS A 9 91.75 -102.43 -9.02
C LYS A 9 92.79 -101.65 -9.83
N ALA A 10 93.29 -102.19 -10.94
CA ALA A 10 94.29 -101.52 -11.78
C ALA A 10 93.72 -100.37 -12.64
N HIS A 11 92.43 -100.41 -12.97
CA HIS A 11 91.78 -99.42 -13.85
C HIS A 11 90.54 -98.75 -13.22
N TYR A 12 90.58 -98.52 -11.90
CA TYR A 12 89.47 -97.94 -11.13
C TYR A 12 88.99 -96.58 -11.68
N ASP A 13 89.91 -95.72 -12.11
CA ASP A 13 89.59 -94.39 -12.66
C ASP A 13 88.70 -94.47 -13.93
N ARG A 14 89.01 -95.42 -14.83
CA ARG A 14 88.20 -95.63 -16.04
C ARG A 14 86.81 -96.19 -15.71
N ILE A 15 86.73 -97.05 -14.69
CA ILE A 15 85.45 -97.61 -14.22
C ILE A 15 84.60 -96.51 -13.57
N ALA A 16 85.21 -95.62 -12.78
CA ALA A 16 84.53 -94.47 -12.18
C ALA A 16 83.98 -93.52 -13.26
N LEU A 17 84.77 -93.22 -14.31
CA LEU A 17 84.32 -92.40 -15.42
C LEU A 17 83.18 -93.05 -16.23
N ILE A 18 83.25 -94.36 -16.48
CA ILE A 18 82.17 -95.10 -17.15
C ILE A 18 80.90 -95.10 -16.29
N ALA A 19 81.03 -95.33 -14.98
CA ALA A 19 79.89 -95.30 -14.07
C ALA A 19 79.25 -93.91 -14.00
N ALA A 20 80.05 -92.85 -13.95
CA ALA A 20 79.57 -91.46 -13.99
C ALA A 20 78.87 -91.14 -15.32
N ALA A 21 79.43 -91.58 -16.46
CA ALA A 21 78.82 -91.39 -17.77
C ALA A 21 77.48 -92.12 -17.90
N VAL A 22 77.39 -93.36 -17.41
CA VAL A 22 76.13 -94.13 -17.38
C VAL A 22 75.10 -93.44 -16.48
N PHE A 23 75.51 -92.94 -15.32
CA PHE A 23 74.62 -92.22 -14.40
C PHE A 23 74.05 -90.93 -15.02
N LEU A 24 74.89 -90.16 -15.72
CA LEU A 24 74.46 -88.96 -16.44
C LEU A 24 73.48 -89.30 -17.56
N LEU A 25 73.71 -90.39 -18.29
CA LEU A 25 72.83 -90.82 -19.38
C LEU A 25 71.45 -91.24 -18.84
N ILE A 26 71.39 -91.98 -17.74
CA ILE A 26 70.13 -92.34 -17.07
C ILE A 26 69.38 -91.10 -16.60
N SER A 27 70.10 -90.12 -16.03
CA SER A 27 69.53 -88.86 -15.55
C SER A 27 68.95 -88.04 -16.71
N ALA A 28 69.65 -87.96 -17.84
CA ALA A 28 69.16 -87.27 -19.05
C ALA A 28 67.87 -87.91 -19.60
N VAL A 29 67.80 -89.24 -19.64
CA VAL A 29 66.58 -89.97 -20.07
C VAL A 29 65.42 -89.72 -19.11
N SER A 30 65.66 -89.71 -17.80
CA SER A 30 64.64 -89.43 -16.78
C SER A 30 64.06 -88.01 -16.91
N ILE A 31 64.93 -87.01 -17.12
CA ILE A 31 64.50 -85.61 -17.31
C ILE A 31 63.64 -85.48 -18.57
N TRP A 32 64.08 -86.08 -19.69
CA TRP A 32 63.31 -86.09 -20.94
C TRP A 32 61.92 -86.71 -20.72
N TRP A 33 61.85 -87.87 -20.08
CA TRP A 33 60.58 -88.53 -19.81
C TRP A 33 59.65 -87.66 -18.96
N SER A 34 60.17 -86.97 -17.94
CA SER A 34 59.37 -86.06 -17.11
C SER A 34 58.83 -84.86 -17.89
N ALA A 35 59.63 -84.31 -18.82
CA ALA A 35 59.22 -83.17 -19.66
C ALA A 35 58.07 -83.55 -20.61
N ILE A 36 58.11 -84.75 -21.20
CA ILE A 36 57.00 -85.26 -22.03
C ILE A 36 55.73 -85.44 -21.19
N GLN A 37 55.85 -86.01 -19.98
CA GLN A 37 54.68 -86.20 -19.12
C GLN A 37 54.09 -84.90 -18.59
N PHE A 38 54.90 -83.85 -18.39
CA PHE A 38 54.41 -82.54 -18.00
C PHE A 38 53.48 -81.93 -19.06
N GLY A 39 53.86 -82.02 -20.35
CA GLY A 39 53.01 -81.57 -21.45
C GLY A 39 51.63 -82.25 -21.45
N ASN A 40 51.59 -83.56 -21.17
CA ASN A 40 50.34 -84.32 -21.09
C ASN A 40 49.50 -84.02 -19.83
N ARG A 41 50.11 -83.47 -18.77
CA ARG A 41 49.42 -83.11 -17.51
C ARG A 41 48.86 -81.69 -17.50
N LEU A 42 49.17 -80.88 -18.51
CA LEU A 42 48.51 -79.59 -18.74
C LEU A 42 47.10 -79.83 -19.29
N ILE A 43 46.20 -80.31 -18.43
CA ILE A 43 44.77 -80.37 -18.70
C ILE A 43 44.30 -78.93 -18.87
N THR A 44 43.96 -78.54 -20.09
CA THR A 44 43.23 -77.30 -20.36
C THR A 44 41.90 -77.37 -19.64
N LEU A 45 41.74 -76.61 -18.55
CA LEU A 45 40.44 -76.35 -17.93
C LEU A 45 39.52 -75.77 -19.01
N GLN A 46 38.54 -76.57 -19.43
CA GLN A 46 37.50 -76.11 -20.34
C GLN A 46 36.68 -75.04 -19.60
N PRO A 47 36.53 -73.81 -20.14
CA PRO A 47 35.77 -72.78 -19.46
C PRO A 47 34.29 -73.20 -19.36
N PRO A 48 33.61 -72.92 -18.23
CA PRO A 48 32.19 -73.21 -18.11
C PRO A 48 31.40 -72.41 -19.17
N ARG A 49 30.38 -73.05 -19.75
CA ARG A 49 29.52 -72.48 -20.78
C ARG A 49 28.86 -71.19 -20.24
N ALA A 50 29.07 -70.06 -20.92
CA ALA A 50 28.52 -68.77 -20.52
C ALA A 50 26.98 -68.83 -20.49
N LYS A 51 26.38 -68.50 -19.34
CA LYS A 51 24.94 -68.25 -19.23
C LYS A 51 24.65 -66.87 -19.79
N THR A 52 23.76 -66.77 -20.78
CA THR A 52 23.31 -65.50 -21.35
C THR A 52 22.61 -64.68 -20.25
N ALA A 53 23.12 -63.49 -19.95
CA ALA A 53 22.49 -62.57 -19.00
C ALA A 53 21.21 -61.99 -19.60
N SER A 54 20.13 -61.91 -18.82
CA SER A 54 18.92 -61.18 -19.21
C SER A 54 19.22 -59.68 -19.35
N PRO A 55 18.58 -58.97 -20.29
CA PRO A 55 18.78 -57.53 -20.45
C PRO A 55 18.33 -56.76 -19.18
N PRO A 56 18.96 -55.62 -18.87
CA PRO A 56 18.59 -54.81 -17.71
C PRO A 56 17.15 -54.29 -17.82
N PRO A 57 16.43 -54.12 -16.69
CA PRO A 57 15.06 -53.62 -16.70
C PRO A 57 15.02 -52.21 -17.31
N ILE A 58 14.05 -51.98 -18.20
CA ILE A 58 13.82 -50.70 -18.89
C ILE A 58 13.67 -49.58 -17.85
N ALA A 59 14.37 -48.47 -18.07
CA ALA A 59 14.50 -47.34 -17.15
C ALA A 59 13.20 -46.51 -17.05
N ALA A 60 12.15 -47.08 -16.45
CA ALA A 60 10.90 -46.39 -16.17
C ALA A 60 11.09 -45.11 -15.32
N GLU A 61 12.20 -45.01 -14.59
CA GLU A 61 12.59 -43.81 -13.85
C GLU A 61 12.99 -42.65 -14.78
N LEU A 62 13.58 -42.95 -15.94
CA LEU A 62 14.01 -41.94 -16.90
C LEU A 62 12.82 -41.30 -17.63
N ASP A 63 11.83 -42.12 -18.00
CA ASP A 63 10.60 -41.65 -18.61
C ASP A 63 9.77 -40.79 -17.64
N ARG A 64 9.69 -41.20 -16.36
CA ARG A 64 9.05 -40.39 -15.31
C ARG A 64 9.76 -39.05 -15.08
N ALA A 65 11.10 -39.05 -15.07
CA ALA A 65 11.87 -37.82 -14.94
C ALA A 65 11.66 -36.87 -16.13
N ALA A 66 11.56 -37.42 -17.36
CA ALA A 66 11.25 -36.65 -18.55
C ALA A 66 9.84 -36.03 -18.51
N GLU A 67 8.85 -36.76 -18.00
CA GLU A 67 7.48 -36.27 -17.83
C GLU A 67 7.40 -35.16 -16.78
N GLN A 68 8.14 -35.27 -15.67
CA GLN A 68 8.23 -34.21 -14.65
C GLN A 68 8.88 -32.93 -15.16
N LEU A 69 9.81 -33.02 -16.12
CA LEU A 69 10.43 -31.84 -16.74
C LEU A 69 9.49 -31.08 -17.68
N GLN A 70 8.49 -31.75 -18.27
CA GLN A 70 7.49 -31.08 -19.13
C GLN A 70 6.53 -30.21 -18.32
N HIS A 71 6.37 -30.48 -17.02
CA HIS A 71 5.59 -29.68 -16.09
C HIS A 71 6.48 -29.13 -14.98
N PRO A 72 7.29 -28.08 -15.24
CA PRO A 72 8.18 -27.54 -14.24
C PRO A 72 7.37 -27.11 -13.01
N VAL A 73 7.82 -27.56 -11.83
CA VAL A 73 7.19 -27.22 -10.56
C VAL A 73 7.23 -25.70 -10.42
N GLN A 74 6.07 -25.07 -10.51
CA GLN A 74 5.97 -23.64 -10.23
C GLN A 74 6.13 -23.43 -8.74
N TRP A 75 7.09 -22.59 -8.36
CA TRP A 75 7.27 -22.17 -6.98
C TRP A 75 6.01 -21.46 -6.51
N LYS A 76 5.18 -22.16 -5.73
CA LYS A 76 4.10 -21.51 -5.01
C LYS A 76 4.74 -20.78 -3.83
N GLY A 77 4.74 -19.45 -3.88
CA GLY A 77 5.15 -18.64 -2.74
C GLY A 77 4.37 -19.08 -1.50
N SER A 78 5.07 -19.59 -0.50
CA SER A 78 4.50 -19.81 0.82
C SER A 78 4.29 -18.45 1.47
N THR A 79 3.13 -18.20 2.08
CA THR A 79 2.87 -17.02 2.92
C THR A 79 3.81 -16.95 4.13
N ARG A 80 4.42 -18.07 4.51
CA ARG A 80 5.47 -18.12 5.54
C ARG A 80 6.82 -17.81 4.91
N SER A 81 7.50 -16.80 5.45
CA SER A 81 8.93 -16.53 5.27
C SER A 81 9.71 -17.84 5.25
N GLY A 82 10.38 -18.15 4.15
CA GLY A 82 11.18 -19.37 4.04
C GLY A 82 12.29 -19.38 5.09
N LEU A 83 12.86 -20.54 5.40
CA LEU A 83 13.96 -20.70 6.38
C LEU A 83 15.14 -19.72 6.19
N PHE A 84 15.32 -19.19 4.99
CA PHE A 84 16.40 -18.27 4.63
C PHE A 84 15.94 -16.82 4.37
N VAL A 85 14.65 -16.54 4.49
CA VAL A 85 14.09 -15.19 4.39
C VAL A 85 13.62 -14.80 5.78
N PRO A 86 14.38 -13.98 6.53
CA PRO A 86 13.95 -13.56 7.85
C PRO A 86 12.61 -12.82 7.76
N GLU A 87 11.70 -13.14 8.67
CA GLU A 87 10.48 -12.37 8.85
C GLU A 87 10.85 -10.95 9.26
N LYS A 88 10.13 -9.94 8.76
CA LYS A 88 10.36 -8.56 9.18
C LYS A 88 9.82 -8.41 10.61
N HIS A 89 10.72 -8.05 11.52
CA HIS A 89 10.38 -7.79 12.92
C HIS A 89 10.42 -6.28 13.18
N PHE A 90 9.50 -5.82 14.01
CA PHE A 90 9.30 -4.44 14.41
C PHE A 90 9.21 -4.37 15.92
N ILE A 91 9.34 -3.18 16.50
CA ILE A 91 9.02 -2.97 17.90
C ILE A 91 7.59 -2.43 17.95
N GLY A 92 6.68 -3.17 18.57
CA GLY A 92 5.31 -2.72 18.78
C GLY A 92 5.25 -1.52 19.73
N ALA A 93 4.11 -0.84 19.78
CA ALA A 93 3.88 0.28 20.70
C ALA A 93 4.04 -0.12 22.19
N ASP A 94 3.96 -1.41 22.49
CA ASP A 94 4.18 -2.04 23.81
C ASP A 94 5.68 -2.31 24.11
N GLY A 95 6.58 -2.02 23.16
CA GLY A 95 8.01 -2.26 23.28
C GLY A 95 8.42 -3.71 23.02
N LEU A 96 7.51 -4.58 22.55
CA LEU A 96 7.79 -5.98 22.27
C LEU A 96 8.08 -6.22 20.78
N PRO A 97 8.84 -7.27 20.42
CA PRO A 97 9.03 -7.65 19.03
C PRO A 97 7.71 -8.10 18.41
N ALA A 98 7.28 -7.38 17.39
CA ALA A 98 6.10 -7.59 16.58
C ALA A 98 6.49 -8.04 15.16
N THR A 99 5.61 -8.75 14.49
CA THR A 99 5.71 -9.09 13.06
C THR A 99 4.49 -8.55 12.31
N LEU A 100 4.56 -8.53 10.98
CA LEU A 100 3.47 -7.99 10.15
C LEU A 100 2.15 -8.77 10.30
N GLN A 101 2.22 -10.01 10.78
CA GLN A 101 1.10 -10.94 10.92
C GLN A 101 0.39 -10.83 12.27
N ASN A 102 1.09 -10.41 13.33
CA ASN A 102 0.54 -10.41 14.69
C ASN A 102 0.11 -9.02 15.19
N THR A 103 0.71 -7.96 14.67
CA THR A 103 0.52 -6.60 15.20
C THR A 103 0.46 -5.60 14.07
N GLN A 104 -0.53 -4.72 14.13
CA GLN A 104 -0.59 -3.54 13.28
C GLN A 104 0.50 -2.56 13.73
N VAL A 105 1.50 -2.33 12.87
CA VAL A 105 2.69 -1.53 13.23
C VAL A 105 2.31 -0.06 13.41
N HIS A 106 1.46 0.46 12.51
CA HIS A 106 1.04 1.87 12.48
C HIS A 106 -0.49 2.00 12.46
N PRO A 107 -1.18 1.84 13.61
CA PRO A 107 -2.62 2.08 13.69
C PRO A 107 -2.93 3.55 13.33
N PRO A 108 -4.02 3.84 12.60
CA PRO A 108 -5.10 2.95 12.18
C PRO A 108 -4.89 2.23 10.83
N VAL A 109 -3.75 2.40 10.16
CA VAL A 109 -3.50 1.91 8.79
C VAL A 109 -3.04 0.44 8.77
N PRO A 110 -3.68 -0.46 8.01
CA PRO A 110 -3.32 -1.88 7.99
C PRO A 110 -1.96 -2.12 7.32
N ASN A 111 -1.20 -3.10 7.83
CA ASN A 111 0.12 -3.46 7.31
C ASN A 111 0.12 -3.79 5.80
N GLU A 112 -0.95 -4.42 5.31
CA GLU A 112 -1.12 -4.78 3.90
C GLU A 112 -1.12 -3.55 2.97
N TRP A 113 -1.61 -2.41 3.45
CA TRP A 113 -1.62 -1.16 2.67
C TRP A 113 -0.19 -0.65 2.43
N PHE A 114 0.64 -0.65 3.47
CA PHE A 114 2.06 -0.29 3.33
C PHE A 114 2.81 -1.27 2.41
N GLU A 115 2.52 -2.58 2.48
CA GLU A 115 3.12 -3.56 1.58
C GLU A 115 2.69 -3.38 0.13
N LYS A 116 1.40 -3.09 -0.11
CA LYS A 116 0.85 -2.84 -1.45
C LYS A 116 1.53 -1.66 -2.13
N PHE A 117 1.76 -0.57 -1.39
CA PHE A 117 2.37 0.65 -1.90
C PHE A 117 3.89 0.71 -1.72
N GLY A 118 4.50 -0.31 -1.13
CA GLY A 118 5.95 -0.38 -0.93
C GLY A 118 6.50 0.70 0.01
N LEU A 119 5.67 1.22 0.91
CA LEU A 119 6.04 2.25 1.86
C LEU A 119 6.98 1.70 2.95
N PRO A 120 7.90 2.51 3.50
CA PRO A 120 8.84 2.08 4.51
C PRO A 120 8.16 1.89 5.88
N ILE A 121 7.41 0.81 6.05
CA ILE A 121 6.68 0.48 7.30
C ILE A 121 7.58 0.39 8.55
N GLN A 122 8.90 0.30 8.36
CA GLN A 122 9.91 0.30 9.42
C GLN A 122 10.06 1.67 10.10
N ASP A 123 9.74 2.74 9.38
CA ASP A 123 9.90 4.09 9.87
C ASP A 123 8.75 4.45 10.81
N ALA A 124 9.09 5.02 11.97
CA ALA A 124 8.11 5.40 12.99
C ALA A 124 7.18 6.54 12.52
N ASP A 125 7.67 7.38 11.62
CA ASP A 125 6.99 8.54 11.05
C ASP A 125 6.40 8.26 9.66
N VAL A 126 6.34 7.00 9.22
CA VAL A 126 5.84 6.64 7.87
C VAL A 126 4.45 7.21 7.58
N LEU A 127 3.60 7.40 8.59
CA LEU A 127 2.28 8.01 8.42
C LEU A 127 2.33 9.51 8.08
N ASP A 128 3.33 10.22 8.58
CA ASP A 128 3.55 11.65 8.38
C ASP A 128 4.44 11.95 7.16
N GLN A 129 5.04 10.92 6.57
CA GLN A 129 5.84 11.03 5.36
C GLN A 129 4.96 11.28 4.13
N ASP A 130 5.53 12.01 3.17
CA ASP A 130 4.97 12.33 1.86
C ASP A 130 5.92 11.73 0.81
N ALA A 131 5.56 10.57 0.27
CA ALA A 131 6.45 9.77 -0.56
C ALA A 131 6.58 10.31 -2.00
N ASP A 132 5.52 10.91 -2.55
CA ASP A 132 5.47 11.44 -3.92
C ASP A 132 5.63 12.97 -4.00
N LYS A 133 5.70 13.64 -2.84
CA LYS A 133 5.95 15.09 -2.67
C LYS A 133 4.85 15.91 -3.29
N ASP A 134 3.61 15.52 -3.06
CA ASP A 134 2.42 16.23 -3.50
C ASP A 134 1.83 17.15 -2.42
N GLY A 135 2.31 17.05 -1.17
CA GLY A 135 1.86 17.84 -0.01
C GLY A 135 0.78 17.15 0.85
N PHE A 136 0.47 15.89 0.59
CA PHE A 136 -0.36 15.02 1.43
C PHE A 136 0.50 14.00 2.17
N THR A 137 0.07 13.65 3.38
CA THR A 137 0.76 12.60 4.14
C THR A 137 0.14 11.25 3.80
N ASN A 138 0.91 10.19 3.97
CA ASN A 138 0.42 8.82 3.78
C ASN A 138 -0.88 8.54 4.59
N LEU A 139 -1.04 9.17 5.76
CA LEU A 139 -2.27 9.07 6.55
C LEU A 139 -3.48 9.75 5.88
N ASP A 140 -3.29 10.94 5.31
CA ASP A 140 -4.37 11.65 4.60
C ASP A 140 -4.83 10.87 3.37
N GLU A 141 -3.88 10.27 2.65
CA GLU A 141 -4.16 9.49 1.45
C GLU A 141 -4.83 8.16 1.77
N TRP A 142 -4.46 7.54 2.89
CA TRP A 142 -5.20 6.39 3.41
C TRP A 142 -6.65 6.73 3.75
N GLN A 143 -6.90 7.88 4.40
CA GLN A 143 -8.25 8.37 4.67
C GLN A 143 -9.02 8.73 3.38
N GLY A 144 -8.30 9.28 2.39
CA GLY A 144 -8.82 9.62 1.07
C GLY A 144 -9.01 8.43 0.11
N ASN A 145 -8.57 7.24 0.49
CA ASN A 145 -8.49 6.05 -0.38
C ASN A 145 -7.72 6.31 -1.69
N THR A 146 -6.62 7.05 -1.61
CA THR A 146 -5.76 7.38 -2.75
C THR A 146 -4.42 6.64 -2.69
N ASP A 147 -3.69 6.65 -3.81
CA ASP A 147 -2.41 5.95 -3.96
C ASP A 147 -1.21 6.81 -3.51
N PRO A 148 -0.54 6.50 -2.38
CA PRO A 148 0.52 7.31 -1.75
C PRO A 148 1.86 7.37 -2.48
N THR A 149 1.90 6.86 -3.70
CA THR A 149 3.11 6.82 -4.53
C THR A 149 2.90 7.54 -5.85
N ASN A 150 1.68 8.02 -6.09
CA ASN A 150 1.29 8.62 -7.34
C ASN A 150 0.76 10.03 -7.10
N LYS A 151 1.57 11.00 -7.51
CA LYS A 151 1.32 12.43 -7.36
C LYS A 151 0.00 12.92 -7.97
N ASP A 152 -0.55 12.23 -8.96
CA ASP A 152 -1.83 12.60 -9.57
C ASP A 152 -3.03 12.03 -8.80
N SER A 153 -2.80 11.07 -7.91
CA SER A 153 -3.80 10.39 -7.11
C SER A 153 -3.76 10.92 -5.68
N HIS A 154 -4.37 12.09 -5.47
CA HIS A 154 -4.40 12.75 -4.16
C HIS A 154 -5.84 13.09 -3.73
N PRO A 155 -6.10 13.24 -2.42
CA PRO A 155 -7.38 13.74 -1.91
C PRO A 155 -7.65 15.17 -2.37
N ASP A 156 -8.89 15.65 -2.24
CA ASP A 156 -9.21 17.05 -2.56
C ASP A 156 -8.36 17.99 -1.69
N TYR A 157 -7.77 19.03 -2.29
CA TYR A 157 -7.03 20.09 -1.59
C TYR A 157 -7.85 20.74 -0.47
N LEU A 158 -9.18 20.74 -0.56
CA LEU A 158 -10.07 21.20 0.51
C LEU A 158 -9.89 20.46 1.83
N THR A 159 -9.45 19.20 1.81
CA THR A 159 -9.18 18.44 3.06
C THR A 159 -8.08 19.08 3.91
N LYS A 160 -7.18 19.87 3.29
CA LYS A 160 -6.11 20.63 3.96
C LYS A 160 -6.54 22.01 4.43
N LEU A 161 -7.80 22.39 4.20
CA LEU A 161 -8.38 23.64 4.64
C LEU A 161 -9.12 23.41 5.96
N HIS A 162 -8.70 24.09 7.02
CA HIS A 162 -9.33 24.00 8.33
C HIS A 162 -9.74 25.38 8.83
N LEU A 163 -10.80 25.42 9.63
CA LEU A 163 -11.23 26.62 10.31
C LEU A 163 -10.33 26.87 11.54
N VAL A 164 -9.87 28.10 11.71
CA VAL A 164 -9.13 28.56 12.90
C VAL A 164 -10.06 29.32 13.84
N SER A 165 -10.87 30.22 13.28
CA SER A 165 -11.85 31.00 14.01
C SER A 165 -13.00 31.38 13.10
N ALA A 166 -14.20 31.46 13.67
CA ALA A 166 -15.38 31.97 13.00
C ALA A 166 -16.06 32.98 13.92
N THR A 167 -16.13 34.22 13.46
CA THR A 167 -16.86 35.29 14.14
C THR A 167 -18.13 35.53 13.37
N GLU A 168 -19.21 34.88 13.82
CA GLU A 168 -20.55 35.12 13.29
C GLU A 168 -21.11 36.42 13.89
N GLU A 169 -21.39 37.39 13.03
CA GLU A 169 -22.09 38.60 13.43
C GLU A 169 -23.53 38.54 12.94
N ALA A 170 -24.49 38.69 13.85
CA ALA A 170 -25.90 38.77 13.47
C ALA A 170 -26.19 40.09 12.76
N PHE A 171 -26.94 40.04 11.67
CA PHE A 171 -27.45 41.24 11.02
C PHE A 171 -28.49 41.89 11.92
N ARG A 172 -28.28 43.16 12.30
CA ARG A 172 -29.06 43.89 13.32
C ARG A 172 -30.58 43.87 13.13
N TYR A 173 -31.07 43.64 11.91
CA TYR A 173 -32.48 43.69 11.57
C TYR A 173 -33.05 42.33 11.13
N ILE A 174 -34.30 42.08 11.48
CA ILE A 174 -35.05 40.85 11.16
C ILE A 174 -36.31 41.19 10.37
N PHE A 175 -36.64 40.35 9.37
CA PHE A 175 -37.87 40.45 8.62
C PHE A 175 -39.03 39.84 9.42
N SER A 176 -39.89 40.69 9.99
CA SER A 176 -40.91 40.26 10.96
C SER A 176 -42.27 39.97 10.32
N SER A 177 -42.70 40.78 9.36
CA SER A 177 -44.06 40.67 8.81
C SER A 177 -44.18 41.23 7.40
N ARG A 178 -45.17 40.76 6.64
CA ARG A 178 -45.51 41.28 5.31
C ARG A 178 -46.96 41.70 5.26
N ILE A 179 -47.21 42.91 4.79
CA ILE A 179 -48.56 43.45 4.54
C ILE A 179 -48.59 43.98 3.11
N LYS A 180 -49.18 43.20 2.19
CA LYS A 180 -49.18 43.47 0.74
C LYS A 180 -47.75 43.63 0.20
N ASP A 181 -47.38 44.87 -0.15
CA ASP A 181 -46.06 45.23 -0.71
C ASP A 181 -45.12 45.88 0.32
N THR A 182 -45.53 45.89 1.58
CA THR A 182 -44.77 46.49 2.67
C THR A 182 -44.24 45.40 3.60
N PHE A 183 -42.95 45.47 3.91
CA PHE A 183 -42.21 44.55 4.77
C PHE A 183 -41.92 45.23 6.11
N GLY A 184 -42.34 44.60 7.19
CA GLY A 184 -42.00 44.97 8.56
C GLY A 184 -40.60 44.47 8.90
N ILE A 185 -39.71 45.40 9.25
CA ILE A 185 -38.32 45.15 9.63
C ILE A 185 -38.17 45.62 11.08
N ASN A 186 -37.73 44.71 11.96
CA ASN A 186 -37.49 44.99 13.38
C ASN A 186 -35.99 44.91 13.68
N SER A 187 -35.52 45.63 14.70
CA SER A 187 -34.20 45.36 15.28
C SER A 187 -34.24 44.08 16.12
N ILE A 188 -33.17 43.29 16.14
CA ILE A 188 -33.05 42.09 16.99
C ILE A 188 -33.26 42.45 18.47
N ASP A 189 -32.68 43.56 18.91
CA ASP A 189 -32.77 44.04 20.30
C ASP A 189 -34.14 44.64 20.66
N GLN A 190 -35.05 44.76 19.68
CA GLN A 190 -36.38 45.40 19.82
C GLN A 190 -36.36 46.83 20.38
N ASN A 191 -35.20 47.49 20.34
CA ASN A 191 -35.02 48.84 20.88
C ASN A 191 -35.46 49.93 19.89
N GLU A 192 -35.68 49.57 18.63
CA GLU A 192 -36.19 50.45 17.58
C GLU A 192 -37.61 50.07 17.15
N PRO A 193 -38.47 51.05 16.81
CA PRO A 193 -39.81 50.76 16.31
C PRO A 193 -39.75 50.01 14.98
N THR A 194 -40.76 49.16 14.73
CA THR A 194 -40.92 48.45 13.45
C THR A 194 -40.92 49.40 12.27
N GLN A 195 -40.03 49.15 11.32
CA GLN A 195 -39.96 49.89 10.08
C GLN A 195 -40.75 49.17 8.99
N PHE A 196 -41.66 49.88 8.35
CA PHE A 196 -42.48 49.34 7.26
C PHE A 196 -41.96 49.89 5.93
N LEU A 197 -41.26 49.04 5.16
CA LEU A 197 -40.50 49.43 3.97
C LEU A 197 -40.97 48.66 2.73
N LYS A 198 -40.81 49.23 1.54
CA LYS A 198 -41.14 48.58 0.26
C LYS A 198 -39.87 48.19 -0.51
N VAL A 199 -40.04 47.39 -1.56
CA VAL A 199 -38.94 47.14 -2.50
C VAL A 199 -38.47 48.47 -3.09
N GLY A 200 -37.17 48.76 -2.98
CA GLY A 200 -36.57 50.03 -3.36
C GLY A 200 -36.24 50.97 -2.20
N ASP A 201 -36.75 50.72 -0.99
CA ASP A 201 -36.46 51.55 0.19
C ASP A 201 -35.20 51.07 0.92
N VAL A 202 -34.56 51.99 1.65
CA VAL A 202 -33.38 51.74 2.50
C VAL A 202 -33.83 51.54 3.96
N ILE A 203 -33.24 50.55 4.63
CA ILE A 203 -33.51 50.29 6.05
C ILE A 203 -32.84 51.37 6.90
N ARG A 204 -33.64 52.13 7.67
CA ARG A 204 -33.11 53.22 8.50
C ARG A 204 -32.20 52.63 9.58
N GLY A 205 -31.04 53.24 9.78
CA GLY A 205 -29.99 52.72 10.65
C GLY A 205 -28.97 51.82 9.94
N THR A 206 -29.18 51.55 8.65
CA THR A 206 -28.19 50.91 7.76
C THR A 206 -28.19 51.59 6.39
N ASP A 207 -27.25 51.19 5.54
CA ASP A 207 -27.22 51.59 4.12
C ASP A 207 -27.74 50.49 3.19
N PHE A 208 -28.43 49.47 3.72
CA PHE A 208 -28.97 48.38 2.92
C PHE A 208 -30.33 48.72 2.30
N LYS A 209 -30.45 48.52 0.98
CA LYS A 209 -31.66 48.72 0.20
C LYS A 209 -32.35 47.40 -0.10
N ILE A 210 -33.67 47.35 -0.02
CA ILE A 210 -34.45 46.17 -0.42
C ILE A 210 -34.47 46.08 -1.95
N VAL A 211 -33.91 45.02 -2.51
CA VAL A 211 -33.80 44.82 -3.97
C VAL A 211 -34.86 43.88 -4.49
N LYS A 212 -35.07 42.76 -3.79
CA LYS A 212 -35.95 41.69 -4.26
C LYS A 212 -36.64 40.99 -3.11
N PHE A 213 -37.87 40.58 -3.36
CA PHE A 213 -38.63 39.72 -2.48
C PHE A 213 -38.95 38.42 -3.22
N THR A 214 -38.73 37.28 -2.55
CA THR A 214 -39.03 35.96 -3.08
C THR A 214 -39.96 35.25 -2.11
N GLU A 215 -41.20 35.01 -2.51
CA GLU A 215 -42.14 34.25 -1.70
C GLU A 215 -41.73 32.78 -1.70
N LYS A 216 -41.48 32.23 -0.50
CA LYS A 216 -41.15 30.82 -0.31
C LYS A 216 -41.97 30.26 0.83
N ARG A 217 -42.39 29.01 0.68
CA ARG A 217 -43.10 28.25 1.71
C ARG A 217 -42.40 26.92 1.88
N GLU A 218 -42.15 26.58 3.12
CA GLU A 218 -41.45 25.35 3.48
C GLU A 218 -42.32 24.56 4.46
N ARG A 219 -42.36 23.24 4.26
CA ARG A 219 -43.11 22.37 5.15
C ARG A 219 -42.24 22.06 6.35
N ASN A 220 -42.67 22.50 7.53
CA ASN A 220 -41.92 22.24 8.75
C ASN A 220 -42.03 20.77 9.19
N GLN A 221 -41.24 20.40 10.20
CA GLN A 221 -41.23 19.08 10.85
C GLN A 221 -42.60 18.59 11.37
N TYR A 222 -43.57 19.50 11.53
CA TYR A 222 -44.93 19.20 11.99
C TYR A 222 -45.95 19.13 10.84
N GLY A 223 -45.50 19.21 9.59
CA GLY A 223 -46.34 19.12 8.40
C GLY A 223 -47.09 20.39 8.01
N THR A 224 -46.85 21.51 8.71
CA THR A 224 -47.44 22.83 8.44
C THR A 224 -46.58 23.60 7.45
N ASN A 225 -47.20 24.24 6.47
CA ASN A 225 -46.51 25.15 5.54
C ASN A 225 -46.22 26.47 6.25
N VAL A 226 -44.96 26.70 6.59
CA VAL A 226 -44.48 27.96 7.18
C VAL A 226 -44.02 28.88 6.06
N ASP A 227 -44.36 30.16 6.20
CA ASP A 227 -43.89 31.21 5.31
C ASP A 227 -42.41 31.50 5.62
N VAL A 228 -41.53 31.12 4.70
CA VAL A 228 -40.08 31.34 4.78
C VAL A 228 -39.63 32.29 3.67
N SER A 229 -40.50 33.26 3.34
CA SER A 229 -40.19 34.24 2.31
C SER A 229 -38.88 34.97 2.59
N GLU A 230 -38.14 35.22 1.52
CA GLU A 230 -36.80 35.81 1.53
C GLU A 230 -36.85 37.25 1.04
N LEU A 231 -36.23 38.15 1.79
CA LEU A 231 -36.03 39.54 1.43
C LEU A 231 -34.53 39.77 1.15
N LEU A 232 -34.19 40.01 -0.11
CA LEU A 232 -32.84 40.32 -0.54
C LEU A 232 -32.57 41.82 -0.38
N LEU A 233 -31.58 42.12 0.43
CA LEU A 233 -31.03 43.44 0.65
C LEU A 233 -29.70 43.57 -0.09
N GLU A 234 -29.40 44.76 -0.59
CA GLU A 234 -28.12 45.08 -1.20
C GLU A 234 -27.63 46.44 -0.70
N HIS A 235 -26.35 46.53 -0.38
CA HIS A 235 -25.70 47.78 -0.05
C HIS A 235 -25.29 48.51 -1.36
N PRO A 236 -25.78 49.73 -1.64
CA PRO A 236 -25.57 50.40 -2.93
C PRO A 236 -24.10 50.67 -3.29
N GLN A 237 -23.23 50.88 -2.31
CA GLN A 237 -21.81 51.19 -2.54
C GLN A 237 -20.91 49.95 -2.61
N THR A 238 -21.10 48.97 -1.72
CA THR A 238 -20.24 47.79 -1.61
C THR A 238 -20.79 46.58 -2.37
N HIS A 239 -22.02 46.68 -2.90
CA HIS A 239 -22.78 45.58 -3.51
C HIS A 239 -22.92 44.34 -2.62
N ALA A 240 -22.70 44.48 -1.30
CA ALA A 240 -22.87 43.40 -0.34
C ALA A 240 -24.36 43.03 -0.26
N GLN A 241 -24.66 41.73 -0.31
CA GLN A 241 -26.03 41.23 -0.29
C GLN A 241 -26.34 40.56 1.05
N VAL A 242 -27.56 40.73 1.54
CA VAL A 242 -28.06 40.05 2.75
C VAL A 242 -29.44 39.50 2.46
N THR A 243 -29.67 38.22 2.73
CA THR A 243 -31.00 37.63 2.60
C THR A 243 -31.64 37.48 3.97
N LEU A 244 -32.70 38.24 4.24
CA LEU A 244 -33.51 38.08 5.44
C LEU A 244 -34.61 37.06 5.18
N VAL A 245 -34.55 35.92 5.88
CA VAL A 245 -35.65 34.96 5.90
C VAL A 245 -36.65 35.42 6.96
N LYS A 246 -37.95 35.33 6.65
CA LYS A 246 -39.01 35.73 7.58
C LYS A 246 -38.84 35.06 8.95
N GLU A 247 -38.90 35.86 10.00
CA GLU A 247 -38.78 35.47 11.42
C GLU A 247 -37.48 34.75 11.78
N LYS A 248 -36.44 34.80 10.93
CA LYS A 248 -35.10 34.27 11.22
C LYS A 248 -34.05 35.38 11.23
N VAL A 249 -33.10 35.26 12.15
CA VAL A 249 -31.92 36.14 12.20
C VAL A 249 -31.02 35.78 11.02
N ALA A 250 -30.62 36.77 10.24
CA ALA A 250 -29.67 36.59 9.16
C ALA A 250 -28.25 36.91 9.64
N THR A 251 -27.27 36.26 9.02
CA THR A 251 -25.85 36.51 9.26
C THR A 251 -25.40 37.75 8.49
N SER A 252 -24.67 38.65 9.14
CA SER A 252 -24.14 39.89 8.59
C SER A 252 -23.04 39.62 7.55
N PRO A 253 -22.92 40.43 6.48
CA PRO A 253 -21.79 40.40 5.55
C PRO A 253 -20.44 40.71 6.21
N GLN A 254 -20.49 41.31 7.40
CA GLN A 254 -19.30 41.58 8.22
C GLN A 254 -18.79 40.34 8.96
N SER A 255 -19.53 39.22 8.93
CA SER A 255 -19.06 37.96 9.51
C SER A 255 -17.80 37.48 8.81
N VAL A 256 -16.88 36.96 9.62
CA VAL A 256 -15.54 36.59 9.19
C VAL A 256 -15.25 35.15 9.57
N ALA A 257 -14.64 34.40 8.65
CA ALA A 257 -13.99 33.13 8.95
C ALA A 257 -12.47 33.24 8.68
N THR A 258 -11.66 32.81 9.64
CA THR A 258 -10.22 32.64 9.47
C THR A 258 -9.93 31.19 9.15
N PHE A 259 -9.32 30.94 7.99
CA PHE A 259 -8.92 29.61 7.57
C PHE A 259 -7.42 29.44 7.69
N VAL A 260 -7.00 28.21 7.98
CA VAL A 260 -5.63 27.74 7.82
C VAL A 260 -5.60 26.70 6.72
N TYR A 261 -4.69 26.90 5.78
CA TYR A 261 -4.40 25.97 4.70
C TYR A 261 -3.02 25.38 4.93
N THR A 262 -2.94 24.06 5.07
CA THR A 262 -1.72 23.36 5.48
C THR A 262 -0.92 22.77 4.31
N TRP A 263 -1.46 22.82 3.09
CA TRP A 263 -0.79 22.33 1.89
C TRP A 263 0.41 23.21 1.50
N GLY A 264 1.60 22.60 1.40
CA GLY A 264 2.85 23.31 1.09
C GLY A 264 3.32 24.27 2.20
N GLY A 265 2.79 24.10 3.42
CA GLY A 265 3.09 24.91 4.60
C GLY A 265 1.85 25.59 5.18
N ARG A 266 1.95 26.03 6.43
CA ARG A 266 0.85 26.69 7.15
C ARG A 266 0.63 28.11 6.62
N ARG A 267 -0.52 28.36 5.97
CA ARG A 267 -0.95 29.67 5.50
C ARG A 267 -2.29 30.04 6.11
N GLU A 268 -2.33 31.14 6.81
CA GLU A 268 -3.56 31.64 7.43
C GLU A 268 -4.08 32.84 6.64
N PHE A 269 -5.39 32.87 6.40
CA PHE A 269 -6.04 33.99 5.72
C PHE A 269 -7.48 34.16 6.20
N GLU A 270 -7.94 35.41 6.14
CA GLU A 270 -9.26 35.83 6.59
C GLU A 270 -10.18 36.02 5.39
N VAL A 271 -11.40 35.48 5.47
CA VAL A 271 -12.43 35.58 4.43
C VAL A 271 -13.71 36.09 5.04
N ARG A 272 -14.27 37.16 4.45
CA ARG A 272 -15.59 37.70 4.82
C ARG A 272 -16.72 36.92 4.17
N LYS A 273 -17.90 36.96 4.76
CA LYS A 273 -19.11 36.40 4.12
C LYS A 273 -19.31 37.03 2.74
N ASP A 274 -19.67 36.19 1.79
CA ASP A 274 -19.78 36.46 0.35
C ASP A 274 -18.48 36.80 -0.39
N GLN A 275 -17.32 36.78 0.26
CA GLN A 275 -16.04 36.96 -0.39
C GLN A 275 -15.61 35.68 -1.12
N GLU A 276 -15.08 35.87 -2.34
CA GLU A 276 -14.45 34.80 -3.12
C GLU A 276 -12.96 34.69 -2.80
N PHE A 277 -12.46 33.45 -2.78
CA PHE A 277 -11.06 33.12 -2.63
C PHE A 277 -10.71 31.87 -3.45
N SER A 278 -9.43 31.67 -3.74
CA SER A 278 -8.92 30.52 -4.46
C SER A 278 -7.83 29.83 -3.65
N LEU A 279 -7.66 28.52 -3.86
CA LEU A 279 -6.63 27.73 -3.19
C LEU A 279 -5.57 27.32 -4.21
N LYS A 280 -4.29 27.49 -3.86
CA LYS A 280 -3.19 26.92 -4.64
C LYS A 280 -3.14 25.42 -4.38
N PRO A 281 -2.82 24.56 -5.37
CA PRO A 281 -2.32 24.90 -6.70
C PRO A 281 -3.42 25.22 -7.73
N VAL A 282 -4.68 24.92 -7.45
CA VAL A 282 -5.79 25.05 -8.40
C VAL A 282 -6.48 26.42 -8.30
N GLU A 283 -5.81 27.47 -8.80
CA GLU A 283 -6.36 28.84 -8.76
C GLU A 283 -7.58 29.04 -9.67
N GLU A 284 -7.84 28.13 -10.60
CA GLU A 284 -9.00 28.15 -11.49
C GLU A 284 -10.32 27.93 -10.74
N ILE A 285 -10.27 27.22 -9.61
CA ILE A 285 -11.43 26.99 -8.76
C ILE A 285 -11.55 28.13 -7.75
N LYS A 286 -12.64 28.87 -7.83
CA LYS A 286 -12.99 29.89 -6.85
C LYS A 286 -14.04 29.36 -5.89
N TYR A 287 -13.76 29.52 -4.60
CA TYR A 287 -14.66 29.24 -3.52
C TYR A 287 -15.24 30.54 -2.99
N LYS A 288 -16.49 30.50 -2.54
CA LYS A 288 -17.18 31.63 -1.92
C LYS A 288 -17.66 31.23 -0.53
N LEU A 289 -17.39 32.05 0.47
CA LEU A 289 -17.90 31.84 1.83
C LEU A 289 -19.38 32.25 1.89
N VAL A 290 -20.27 31.28 2.10
CA VAL A 290 -21.73 31.53 2.10
C VAL A 290 -22.25 31.69 3.52
N ASP A 291 -21.76 30.88 4.45
CA ASP A 291 -22.23 30.89 5.83
C ASP A 291 -21.10 30.75 6.83
N VAL A 292 -21.27 31.41 7.97
CA VAL A 292 -20.30 31.42 9.07
C VAL A 292 -21.09 31.09 10.33
N GLN A 293 -20.75 29.98 10.96
CA GLN A 293 -21.31 29.55 12.24
C GLN A 293 -20.17 29.43 13.26
N PRO A 294 -20.46 29.43 14.58
CA PRO A 294 -19.41 29.41 15.60
C PRO A 294 -18.52 28.15 15.55
N ALA A 295 -19.06 27.05 15.00
CA ALA A 295 -18.38 25.75 14.93
C ALA A 295 -17.89 25.35 13.53
N LYS A 296 -18.39 26.01 12.48
CA LYS A 296 -18.14 25.63 11.08
C LYS A 296 -18.35 26.80 10.14
N ALA A 297 -17.67 26.77 9.00
CA ALA A 297 -17.90 27.67 7.89
C ALA A 297 -18.40 26.88 6.67
N VAL A 298 -19.32 27.45 5.91
CA VAL A 298 -19.87 26.81 4.70
C VAL A 298 -19.39 27.58 3.48
N ILE A 299 -18.65 26.89 2.62
CA ILE A 299 -18.15 27.42 1.35
C ILE A 299 -18.87 26.75 0.17
N VAL A 300 -18.94 27.44 -0.96
CA VAL A 300 -19.44 26.86 -2.22
C VAL A 300 -18.43 27.05 -3.33
N ASN A 301 -18.31 26.07 -4.21
CA ASN A 301 -17.56 26.23 -5.45
C ASN A 301 -18.40 27.08 -6.42
N THR A 302 -17.82 28.17 -6.95
CA THR A 302 -18.49 29.06 -7.91
C THR A 302 -18.92 28.37 -9.20
N GLN A 303 -18.22 27.29 -9.61
CA GLN A 303 -18.58 26.48 -10.77
C GLN A 303 -19.70 25.47 -10.46
N GLN A 304 -19.84 25.08 -9.20
CA GLN A 304 -20.85 24.13 -8.72
C GLN A 304 -21.58 24.69 -7.47
N PRO A 305 -22.41 25.73 -7.63
CA PRO A 305 -23.01 26.43 -6.50
C PRO A 305 -24.04 25.60 -5.71
N ASN A 306 -24.46 24.44 -6.25
CA ASN A 306 -25.46 23.57 -5.62
C ASN A 306 -24.86 22.56 -4.63
N ALA A 307 -23.54 22.55 -4.43
CA ALA A 307 -22.86 21.65 -3.51
C ALA A 307 -22.16 22.47 -2.40
N PRO A 308 -22.84 22.76 -1.27
CA PRO A 308 -22.21 23.41 -0.12
C PRO A 308 -21.22 22.46 0.56
N ILE A 309 -20.07 23.00 0.95
CA ILE A 309 -18.97 22.29 1.59
C ILE A 309 -18.79 22.87 2.99
N GLU A 310 -18.87 22.01 4.00
CA GLU A 310 -18.70 22.42 5.39
C GLU A 310 -17.24 22.24 5.83
N ILE A 311 -16.64 23.30 6.36
CA ILE A 311 -15.28 23.32 6.89
C ILE A 311 -15.36 23.54 8.40
N GLY A 312 -14.94 22.54 9.16
CA GLY A 312 -14.86 22.57 10.62
C GLY A 312 -13.48 22.99 11.13
N PHE A 313 -13.36 23.08 12.46
CA PHE A 313 -12.06 23.22 13.10
C PHE A 313 -11.16 22.01 12.81
N ALA A 314 -9.84 22.23 12.80
CA ALA A 314 -8.89 21.12 12.79
C ALA A 314 -9.15 20.23 14.02
N ALA A 315 -9.08 18.91 13.83
CA ALA A 315 -9.12 17.98 14.95
C ALA A 315 -7.92 18.27 15.88
N PRO A 316 -8.12 18.21 17.22
CA PRO A 316 -7.09 18.56 18.20
C PRO A 316 -5.89 17.62 18.19
#